data_AF-A0A5E4K9H1-F1
#
_entry.id   AF-A0A5E4K9H1-F1
#
_cell.length_a   1.000
_cell.length_b   1.000
_cell.length_c   1.000
_cell.angle_alpha   90.00
_cell.angle_beta   90.00
_cell.angle_gamma   90.00
#
_symmetry.space_group_name_H-M   'P 1'
#
loop_
_entity.id
_entity.type
_entity.pdbx_description
1 polymer ?
#
loop_
_entity_poly.entity_id
_entity_poly.type
_entity_poly.pdbx_seq_one_letter_code
_entity_poly.pdbx_strand_id
1 'polypeptide(L)'
;MRKIRKQKIVRYGILVSYDPYNDGYEGDHGWLKTLLDDGEAPFDTWDAKDAWEGMPVYIYEKNKGIVAGAQIVRSMSDKEEGIIGAIDKNKYPFEIRPPIRQKQLQNEGILTKNPPRTFQYLTEEDLKKIENLLEAETEEIEEEFSEKENQ
;
A
#
# COMPACT_ATOMS: atom_id res chain seq x y z
N MET A 1 29.08 10.03 -28.10
CA MET A 1 27.79 9.99 -27.38
C MET A 1 28.07 9.92 -25.88
N ARG A 2 27.65 10.92 -25.09
CA ARG A 2 27.74 10.86 -23.62
C ARG A 2 26.72 9.84 -23.12
N LYS A 3 27.14 8.83 -22.36
CA LYS A 3 26.24 7.90 -21.66
C LYS A 3 25.43 8.74 -20.66
N ILE A 4 24.12 8.84 -20.88
CA ILE A 4 23.19 9.41 -19.89
C ILE A 4 23.37 8.56 -18.63
N ARG A 5 23.92 9.14 -17.56
CA ARG A 5 23.98 8.48 -16.25
C ARG A 5 22.53 8.20 -15.86
N LYS A 6 22.16 6.92 -15.72
CA LYS A 6 20.85 6.51 -15.22
C LYS A 6 20.62 7.26 -13.90
N GLN A 7 19.67 8.18 -13.86
CA GLN A 7 19.23 8.77 -12.60
C GLN A 7 18.72 7.63 -11.71
N LYS A 8 19.25 7.55 -10.49
CA LYS A 8 18.79 6.59 -9.49
C LYS A 8 17.35 6.97 -9.15
N ILE A 9 16.39 6.12 -9.50
CA ILE A 9 14.98 6.33 -9.15
C ILE A 9 14.90 6.29 -7.62
N VAL A 10 14.51 7.40 -7.01
CA VAL A 10 14.29 7.48 -5.56
C VAL A 10 12.93 6.86 -5.27
N ARG A 11 12.87 5.97 -4.27
CA ARG A 11 11.66 5.25 -3.85
C ARG A 11 11.19 5.83 -2.52
N TYR A 12 9.93 6.23 -2.45
CA TYR A 12 9.37 6.88 -1.27
C TYR A 12 8.34 6.02 -0.55
N GLY A 13 7.76 5.02 -1.21
CA GLY A 13 6.84 4.07 -0.60
C GLY A 13 6.75 2.78 -1.38
N ILE A 14 5.93 1.86 -0.90
CA ILE A 14 5.65 0.57 -1.57
C ILE A 14 4.14 0.40 -1.68
N LEU A 15 3.68 -0.05 -2.84
CA LEU A 15 2.35 -0.61 -3.02
C LEU A 15 2.49 -2.13 -3.09
N VAL A 16 1.96 -2.81 -2.08
CA VAL A 16 1.95 -4.26 -1.93
C VAL A 16 0.66 -4.81 -2.52
N SER A 17 0.75 -5.86 -3.34
CA SER A 17 -0.42 -6.61 -3.78
C SER A 17 -0.64 -7.82 -2.88
N TYR A 18 -1.86 -7.92 -2.36
CA TYR A 18 -2.34 -9.03 -1.54
C TYR A 18 -3.50 -9.74 -2.26
N ASP A 19 -3.42 -11.07 -2.32
CA ASP A 19 -4.50 -11.94 -2.81
C ASP A 19 -4.97 -12.84 -1.66
N PRO A 20 -6.15 -12.58 -1.07
CA PRO A 20 -6.63 -13.34 0.09
C PRO A 20 -6.88 -14.83 -0.19
N TYR A 21 -6.90 -15.25 -1.46
CA TYR A 21 -7.11 -16.64 -1.85
C TYR A 21 -5.81 -17.42 -2.09
N ASN A 22 -4.67 -16.74 -2.12
CA ASN A 22 -3.37 -17.32 -2.49
C ASN A 22 -2.21 -16.82 -1.61
N ASP A 23 -2.50 -16.31 -0.40
CA ASP A 23 -1.50 -15.61 0.43
C ASP A 23 -0.45 -16.53 1.08
N GLY A 24 -0.62 -17.86 0.98
CA GLY A 24 0.34 -18.83 1.49
C GLY A 24 0.45 -18.87 3.02
N TYR A 25 -0.41 -18.15 3.75
CA TYR A 25 -0.49 -18.23 5.20
C TYR A 25 -1.36 -19.44 5.59
N GLU A 26 -0.74 -20.50 6.07
CA GLU A 26 -1.45 -21.63 6.68
C GLU A 26 -2.03 -21.20 8.05
N GLY A 27 -3.32 -20.85 8.08
CA GLY A 27 -4.05 -20.53 9.31
C GLY A 27 -5.41 -19.86 9.05
N ASP A 28 -6.31 -19.89 10.04
CA ASP A 28 -7.69 -19.37 9.94
C ASP A 28 -7.78 -17.83 9.79
N HIS A 29 -6.66 -17.12 9.78
CA HIS A 29 -6.56 -15.66 9.77
C HIS A 29 -5.54 -15.23 8.71
N GLY A 30 -6.01 -14.82 7.52
CA GLY A 30 -5.15 -14.38 6.43
C GLY A 30 -4.28 -13.16 6.81
N TRP A 31 -3.20 -12.92 6.06
CA TRP A 31 -2.15 -11.95 6.40
C TRP A 31 -2.68 -10.55 6.72
N LEU A 32 -3.57 -10.02 5.88
CA LEU A 32 -4.15 -8.69 6.08
C LEU A 32 -4.94 -8.63 7.39
N LYS A 33 -5.63 -9.70 7.79
CA LYS A 33 -6.38 -9.74 9.04
C LYS A 33 -5.43 -9.70 10.25
N THR A 34 -4.33 -10.45 10.22
CA THR A 34 -3.29 -10.39 11.26
C THR A 34 -2.72 -8.99 11.39
N LEU A 35 -2.42 -8.32 10.27
CA LEU A 35 -2.02 -6.92 10.29
C LEU A 35 -3.11 -6.04 10.89
N LEU A 36 -4.38 -6.27 10.50
CA LEU A 36 -5.55 -5.54 10.98
C LEU A 36 -5.76 -5.67 12.51
N ASP A 37 -5.62 -6.89 13.04
CA ASP A 37 -5.90 -7.24 14.42
C ASP A 37 -4.70 -6.94 15.34
N ASP A 38 -3.53 -7.50 15.02
CA ASP A 38 -2.35 -7.46 15.89
C ASP A 38 -1.51 -6.20 15.70
N GLY A 39 -1.70 -5.51 14.57
CA GLY A 39 -0.99 -4.29 14.24
C GLY A 39 0.44 -4.50 13.76
N GLU A 40 0.96 -5.73 13.77
CA GLU A 40 2.22 -6.11 13.15
C GLU A 40 2.09 -7.46 12.43
N ALA A 41 2.43 -7.50 11.14
CA ALA A 41 2.50 -8.74 10.37
C ALA A 41 3.77 -8.80 9.51
N PRO A 42 4.47 -9.94 9.43
CA PRO A 42 5.63 -10.12 8.56
C PRO A 42 5.20 -10.12 7.08
N PHE A 43 5.97 -9.52 6.18
CA PHE A 43 5.64 -9.54 4.75
C PHE A 43 6.83 -9.95 3.87
N ASP A 44 6.62 -10.90 2.95
CA ASP A 44 7.65 -11.32 2.01
C ASP A 44 7.61 -10.46 0.74
N THR A 45 8.71 -9.78 0.46
CA THR A 45 8.93 -9.06 -0.79
C THR A 45 10.37 -9.27 -1.21
N TRP A 46 10.69 -10.51 -1.58
CA TRP A 46 12.02 -10.92 -1.98
C TRP A 46 12.80 -9.91 -2.86
N ASP A 47 12.10 -9.16 -3.72
CA ASP A 47 12.71 -8.21 -4.66
C ASP A 47 12.81 -6.75 -4.15
N ALA A 48 12.31 -6.41 -2.96
CA ALA A 48 12.19 -5.03 -2.47
C ALA A 48 13.43 -4.51 -1.71
N LYS A 49 14.60 -4.59 -2.35
CA LYS A 49 15.92 -4.27 -1.75
C LYS A 49 16.17 -2.83 -1.29
N ASP A 50 15.32 -1.87 -1.69
CA ASP A 50 15.46 -0.45 -1.37
C ASP A 50 14.51 0.00 -0.24
N ALA A 51 13.82 -0.95 0.40
CA ALA A 51 12.92 -0.67 1.52
C ALA A 51 13.67 -0.37 2.82
N TRP A 52 13.08 0.50 3.66
CA TRP A 52 13.69 0.95 4.91
C TRP A 52 12.63 1.21 5.99
N GLU A 53 13.05 1.21 7.25
CA GLU A 53 12.17 1.42 8.42
C GLU A 53 11.53 2.82 8.42
N GLY A 54 10.20 2.88 8.41
CA GLY A 54 9.42 4.11 8.29
C GLY A 54 8.94 4.38 6.87
N MET A 55 9.31 3.55 5.88
CA MET A 55 8.78 3.67 4.54
C MET A 55 7.26 3.36 4.53
N PRO A 56 6.42 4.25 3.96
CA PRO A 56 5.00 4.01 3.76
C PRO A 56 4.71 2.79 2.89
N VAL A 57 3.71 2.03 3.28
CA VAL A 57 3.22 0.83 2.59
C VAL A 57 1.71 0.97 2.36
N TYR A 58 1.28 0.82 1.12
CA TYR A 58 -0.12 0.74 0.75
C TYR A 58 -0.46 -0.67 0.33
N ILE A 59 -1.58 -1.21 0.83
CA ILE A 59 -1.97 -2.59 0.59
C ILE A 59 -3.11 -2.62 -0.41
N TYR A 60 -2.81 -3.14 -1.59
CA TYR A 60 -3.74 -3.40 -2.67
C TYR A 60 -4.33 -4.81 -2.51
N GLU A 61 -5.60 -4.93 -2.19
CA GLU A 61 -6.31 -6.22 -2.26
C GLU A 61 -6.83 -6.46 -3.67
N LYS A 62 -6.53 -7.64 -4.22
CA LYS A 62 -6.96 -8.06 -5.55
C LYS A 62 -8.48 -7.94 -5.70
N ASN A 63 -8.92 -7.32 -6.80
CA ASN A 63 -10.33 -7.00 -7.13
C ASN A 63 -11.00 -5.92 -6.25
N LYS A 64 -10.32 -5.35 -5.24
CA LYS A 64 -10.86 -4.23 -4.46
C LYS A 64 -10.14 -2.92 -4.76
N GLY A 65 -8.82 -2.88 -4.62
CA GLY A 65 -8.07 -1.62 -4.62
C GLY A 65 -7.18 -1.49 -3.40
N ILE A 66 -6.73 -0.27 -3.09
CA ILE A 66 -6.00 0.00 -1.84
C ILE A 66 -7.00 -0.02 -0.68
N VAL A 67 -6.78 -0.92 0.28
CA VAL A 67 -7.67 -1.15 1.43
C VAL A 67 -7.06 -0.75 2.76
N ALA A 68 -5.74 -0.55 2.82
CA ALA A 68 -5.03 -0.19 4.04
C ALA A 68 -3.75 0.58 3.74
N GLY A 69 -3.41 1.51 4.63
CA GLY A 69 -2.13 2.18 4.70
C GLY A 69 -1.38 1.73 5.95
N ALA A 70 -0.06 1.63 5.85
CA ALA A 70 0.80 1.19 6.93
C ALA A 70 2.26 1.62 6.70
N GLN A 71 3.19 1.14 7.52
CA GLN A 71 4.62 1.44 7.38
C GLN A 71 5.52 0.31 7.86
N ILE A 72 6.71 0.20 7.27
CA ILE A 72 7.74 -0.76 7.73
C ILE A 72 8.24 -0.35 9.11
N VAL A 73 8.21 -1.24 10.11
CA VAL A 73 8.78 -0.97 11.45
C VAL A 73 10.07 -1.71 11.79
N ARG A 74 10.42 -2.70 10.98
CA ARG A 74 11.73 -3.35 11.03
C ARG A 74 11.98 -4.02 9.70
N SER A 75 13.12 -3.85 9.07
CA SER A 75 13.52 -4.75 7.98
C SER A 75 13.95 -6.09 8.58
N MET A 76 13.44 -7.23 8.10
CA MET A 76 13.98 -8.53 8.54
C MET A 76 15.39 -8.69 7.96
N SER A 77 16.30 -9.28 8.74
CA SER A 77 17.75 -9.24 8.43
C SER A 77 18.11 -10.03 7.17
N ASP A 78 19.20 -9.63 6.50
CA ASP A 78 19.79 -10.27 5.29
C ASP A 78 20.05 -11.78 5.39
N LYS A 79 19.96 -12.39 6.59
CA LYS A 79 20.15 -13.83 6.81
C LYS A 79 18.90 -14.66 6.50
N GLU A 80 17.75 -14.02 6.38
CA GLU A 80 16.50 -14.59 5.88
C GLU A 80 16.23 -13.87 4.56
N GLU A 81 16.92 -14.32 3.51
CA GLU A 81 16.89 -13.67 2.19
C GLU A 81 15.43 -13.33 1.81
N GLY A 82 15.15 -12.05 1.58
CA GLY A 82 13.94 -11.59 0.89
C GLY A 82 12.75 -11.06 1.71
N ILE A 83 12.75 -11.09 3.04
CA ILE A 83 11.54 -10.70 3.80
C ILE A 83 11.60 -9.22 4.22
N ILE A 84 10.58 -8.41 3.88
CA ILE A 84 10.38 -7.12 4.53
C ILE A 84 9.41 -7.30 5.68
N GLY A 85 9.99 -7.49 6.87
CA GLY A 85 9.61 -6.70 8.04
C GLY A 85 8.22 -6.84 8.64
N ALA A 86 8.10 -6.41 9.90
CA ALA A 86 6.78 -6.15 10.47
C ALA A 86 6.28 -4.78 9.99
N ILE A 87 4.97 -4.65 9.85
CA ILE A 87 4.28 -3.44 9.40
C ILE A 87 3.39 -2.91 10.54
N ASP A 88 3.49 -1.63 10.94
CA ASP A 88 2.70 -1.07 12.07
C ASP A 88 1.46 -0.28 11.64
N LYS A 89 0.31 -0.59 12.27
CA LYS A 89 -0.97 0.08 12.09
C LYS A 89 -1.14 1.43 12.74
N ASN A 90 -0.40 1.73 13.80
CA ASN A 90 -0.67 2.86 14.68
C ASN A 90 -0.15 4.20 14.13
N LYS A 91 0.49 4.21 12.96
CA LYS A 91 1.21 5.37 12.40
C LYS A 91 0.70 5.87 11.04
N TYR A 92 -0.19 5.15 10.36
CA TYR A 92 -0.80 5.55 9.08
C TYR A 92 -2.30 5.17 9.07
N PRO A 93 -3.16 5.83 8.26
CA PRO A 93 -4.58 5.49 8.17
C PRO A 93 -4.76 4.02 7.78
N PHE A 94 -5.34 3.29 8.72
CA PHE A 94 -5.17 1.85 8.80
C PHE A 94 -6.10 1.06 7.90
N GLU A 95 -7.36 1.48 7.81
CA GLU A 95 -8.34 0.88 6.93
C GLU A 95 -8.95 1.97 6.06
N ILE A 96 -8.81 1.79 4.75
CA ILE A 96 -9.29 2.75 3.76
C ILE A 96 -10.68 2.31 3.33
N ARG A 97 -11.68 3.06 3.79
CA ARG A 97 -13.10 2.83 3.48
C ARG A 97 -13.73 4.13 2.97
N PRO A 98 -14.19 4.17 1.71
CA PRO A 98 -14.14 3.09 0.71
C PRO A 98 -12.71 2.85 0.16
N PRO A 99 -12.40 1.66 -0.36
CA PRO A 99 -11.09 1.37 -0.96
C PRO A 99 -10.81 2.23 -2.20
N ILE A 100 -9.55 2.64 -2.40
CA ILE A 100 -9.13 3.30 -3.64
C ILE A 100 -9.08 2.26 -4.76
N ARG A 101 -10.07 2.30 -5.65
CA ARG A 101 -10.27 1.28 -6.68
C ARG A 101 -9.17 1.30 -7.73
N GLN A 102 -8.95 0.15 -8.37
CA GLN A 102 -7.98 0.01 -9.47
C GLN A 102 -8.12 1.08 -10.55
N LYS A 103 -9.36 1.45 -10.90
CA LYS A 103 -9.62 2.47 -11.92
C LYS A 103 -9.14 3.86 -11.49
N GLN A 104 -9.28 4.23 -10.22
CA GLN A 104 -8.77 5.51 -9.69
C GLN A 104 -7.24 5.54 -9.80
N LEU A 105 -6.57 4.46 -9.38
CA LEU A 105 -5.10 4.33 -9.48
C LEU A 105 -4.59 4.37 -10.93
N GLN A 106 -5.36 3.81 -11.87
CA GLN A 106 -5.04 3.87 -13.29
C GLN A 106 -5.21 5.28 -13.86
N ASN A 107 -6.28 5.98 -13.48
CA ASN A 107 -6.54 7.35 -13.92
C ASN A 107 -5.42 8.30 -13.46
N GLU A 108 -4.92 8.11 -12.24
CA GLU A 108 -3.79 8.87 -11.69
C GLU A 108 -2.42 8.46 -12.25
N GLY A 109 -2.37 7.36 -13.02
CA GLY A 109 -1.14 6.82 -13.60
C GLY A 109 -0.24 6.07 -12.60
N ILE A 110 -0.71 5.82 -11.37
CA ILE A 110 0.00 5.02 -10.35
C ILE A 110 0.09 3.55 -10.79
N LEU A 111 -0.96 3.05 -11.46
CA LEU A 111 -0.99 1.74 -12.10
C LEU A 111 -1.06 1.88 -13.61
N THR A 112 -0.18 1.19 -14.33
CA THR A 112 -0.18 1.26 -15.80
C THR A 112 -1.25 0.38 -16.44
N LYS A 113 -1.51 -0.83 -15.92
CA LYS A 113 -2.60 -1.73 -16.36
C LYS A 113 -3.08 -2.64 -15.23
N ASN A 114 -2.26 -3.60 -14.86
CA ASN A 114 -2.58 -4.55 -13.80
C ASN A 114 -1.84 -4.15 -12.52
N PRO A 115 -2.39 -4.49 -11.34
CA PRO A 115 -1.65 -4.36 -10.09
C PRO A 115 -0.34 -5.17 -10.16
N PRO A 116 0.69 -4.78 -9.39
CA PRO A 116 1.94 -5.53 -9.35
C PRO A 116 1.69 -6.96 -8.87
N ARG A 117 2.56 -7.89 -9.26
CA ARG A 117 2.41 -9.30 -8.90
C ARG A 117 2.67 -9.56 -7.42
N THR A 118 3.59 -8.81 -6.83
CA THR A 118 3.99 -8.87 -5.42
C THR A 118 3.99 -7.46 -4.83
N PHE A 119 4.80 -6.55 -5.39
CA PHE A 119 4.81 -5.14 -5.02
C PHE A 119 5.30 -4.24 -6.17
N GLN A 120 5.09 -2.93 -6.03
CA GLN A 120 5.79 -1.91 -6.79
C GLN A 120 6.27 -0.81 -5.85
N TYR A 121 7.40 -0.18 -6.16
CA TYR A 121 7.76 1.05 -5.47
C TYR A 121 6.97 2.23 -5.99
N LEU A 122 6.68 3.14 -5.08
CA LEU A 122 6.02 4.41 -5.32
C LEU A 122 7.06 5.53 -5.33
N THR A 123 6.88 6.46 -6.26
CA THR A 123 7.58 7.73 -6.29
C THR A 123 6.91 8.72 -5.34
N GLU A 124 7.56 9.86 -5.08
CA GLU A 124 6.95 10.95 -4.31
C GLU A 124 5.64 11.45 -4.95
N GLU A 125 5.58 11.47 -6.28
CA GLU A 125 4.37 11.88 -7.01
C GLU A 125 3.23 10.88 -6.81
N ASP A 126 3.53 9.57 -6.83
CA ASP A 126 2.53 8.53 -6.58
C ASP A 126 1.95 8.64 -5.16
N LEU A 127 2.80 8.93 -4.17
CA LEU A 127 2.34 9.13 -2.78
C LEU A 127 1.35 10.30 -2.68
N LYS A 128 1.69 11.45 -3.26
CA LYS A 128 0.81 12.63 -3.27
C LYS A 128 -0.52 12.35 -3.94
N LYS A 129 -0.52 11.58 -5.03
CA LYS A 129 -1.75 11.18 -5.71
C LYS A 129 -2.61 10.25 -4.86
N ILE A 130 -1.99 9.30 -4.15
CA ILE A 130 -2.72 8.44 -3.22
C ILE A 130 -3.31 9.26 -2.07
N GLU A 131 -2.53 10.19 -1.49
CA GLU A 131 -3.00 11.09 -0.44
C GLU A 131 -4.19 11.95 -0.90
N ASN A 132 -4.12 12.55 -2.09
CA ASN A 132 -5.24 13.31 -2.67
C ASN A 132 -6.50 12.45 -2.87
N LEU A 133 -6.34 11.19 -3.30
CA LEU A 133 -7.46 10.27 -3.45
C LEU A 133 -8.10 9.89 -2.11
N LEU A 134 -7.32 9.85 -1.02
CA LEU A 134 -7.84 9.62 0.33
C LEU A 134 -8.62 10.85 0.84
N GLU A 135 -8.13 12.05 0.58
CA GLU A 135 -8.81 13.30 0.98
C GLU A 135 -10.13 13.48 0.22
N ALA A 136 -10.15 13.25 -1.10
CA ALA A 136 -11.35 13.40 -1.92
C ALA A 136 -12.51 12.48 -1.49
N GLU A 137 -12.22 11.23 -1.10
CA GLU A 137 -13.23 10.31 -0.57
C GLU A 137 -13.77 10.77 0.79
N THR A 138 -13.00 11.55 1.55
CA THR A 138 -13.45 12.08 2.85
C THR A 138 -14.44 13.24 2.65
N GLU A 139 -14.19 14.12 1.68
CA GLU A 139 -15.05 15.27 1.36
C GLU A 139 -16.41 14.84 0.77
N GLU A 140 -16.44 13.86 -0.15
CA GLU A 140 -17.69 13.37 -0.73
C GLU A 140 -18.62 12.74 0.32
N ILE A 141 -18.07 12.10 1.35
CA ILE A 141 -18.84 11.54 2.46
C ILE A 141 -19.42 12.66 3.32
N GLU A 142 -18.66 13.70 3.67
CA GLU A 142 -19.17 14.78 4.52
C GLU A 142 -20.32 15.58 3.87
N GLU A 143 -20.27 15.81 2.56
CA GLU A 143 -21.36 16.49 1.83
C GLU A 143 -22.66 15.66 1.80
N GLU A 144 -22.57 14.33 1.60
CA GLU A 144 -23.77 13.47 1.53
C GLU A 144 -24.50 13.34 2.88
N PHE A 145 -23.80 13.52 4.01
CA PHE A 145 -24.41 13.53 5.35
C PHE A 145 -25.03 14.89 5.70
N SER A 146 -24.45 16.01 5.26
CA SER A 146 -25.01 17.36 5.50
C SER A 146 -26.32 17.61 4.74
N GLU A 147 -26.55 16.95 3.60
CA GLU A 147 -27.80 17.08 2.84
C GLU A 147 -28.97 16.29 3.45
N LYS A 148 -28.69 15.22 4.22
CA LYS A 148 -29.72 14.39 4.86
C LYS A 148 -30.26 14.95 6.18
N GLU A 149 -29.54 15.85 6.86
CA GLU A 149 -30.02 16.49 8.10
C GLU A 149 -30.93 17.72 7.85
N ASN A 150 -31.04 18.21 6.62
CA ASN A 150 -31.89 19.35 6.24
C ASN A 150 -33.20 18.96 5.54
N GLN A 151 -33.60 17.68 5.57
CA GLN A 151 -34.92 17.18 5.10
C GLN A 151 -35.75 16.64 6.27
#